data_AF-A0A1V5VBJ3-F1
#
_entry.id   AF-A0A1V5VBJ3-F1
#
_cell.length_a   1.000
_cell.length_b   1.000
_cell.length_c   1.000
_cell.angle_alpha   90.00
_cell.angle_beta   90.00
_cell.angle_gamma   90.00
#
_symmetry.space_group_name_H-M   'P 1'
#
loop_
_entity.id
_entity.type
_entity.pdbx_description
1 polymer ?
#
loop_
_entity_poly.entity_id
_entity_poly.type
_entity_poly.pdbx_seq_one_letter_code
_entity_poly.pdbx_strand_id
1 'polypeptide(L)'
;MRKTAVLTIAAALVIAGWTAARADVPVLDITQYQSGGAISESAPKTTVLLSGKINHAGHPSYHAVVPGVTVWVAELPDSAELEVKSDEAGWWKLKVLKYAGVDAELSPVYEKTGWITTKSNAIRVGDSDVADLSIQYIDPVFFKLIIRPLVEMLIIKEKSPKGADKRLKNAIVATIGKKWASIHDDRLPHGDPGAVSEPMPGAIGPVYFDKHVRPDPALTETSVDGGVTWINAPPGEYVAGASKEGVEYEKVKFIVSPGDAKNGIVLYIASPPHSIQGTNESAPGKP
;
A
#
# COMPACT_ATOMS: atom_id res chain seq x y z
N MET A 1 63.32 42.13 0.38
CA MET A 1 62.08 41.66 -0.26
C MET A 1 61.76 40.25 0.25
N ARG A 2 60.47 39.95 0.38
CA ARG A 2 59.86 38.99 1.31
C ARG A 2 60.22 37.52 1.08
N LYS A 3 60.40 36.79 2.18
CA LYS A 3 60.53 35.33 2.28
C LYS A 3 59.17 34.68 1.99
N THR A 4 59.11 33.72 1.08
CA THR A 4 57.91 32.91 0.80
C THR A 4 57.99 31.63 1.63
N ALA A 5 57.09 31.48 2.60
CA ALA A 5 56.95 30.28 3.39
C ALA A 5 56.11 29.25 2.62
N VAL A 6 56.64 28.04 2.45
CA VAL A 6 55.92 26.89 1.89
C VAL A 6 55.15 26.23 3.02
N LEU A 7 53.83 26.39 3.02
CA LEU A 7 52.91 25.74 3.96
C LEU A 7 52.60 24.34 3.41
N THR A 8 53.12 23.30 4.06
CA THR A 8 52.80 21.91 3.73
C THR A 8 51.55 21.50 4.51
N ILE A 9 50.40 21.42 3.84
CA ILE A 9 49.16 20.89 4.43
C ILE A 9 49.18 19.37 4.29
N ALA A 10 49.42 18.67 5.39
CA ALA A 10 49.23 17.22 5.46
C ALA A 10 47.73 16.91 5.53
N ALA A 11 47.17 16.40 4.43
CA ALA A 11 45.82 15.86 4.42
C ALA A 11 45.83 14.49 5.12
N ALA A 12 45.33 14.43 6.34
CA ALA A 12 45.03 13.17 7.00
C ALA A 12 43.77 12.58 6.37
N LEU A 13 43.95 11.56 5.53
CA LEU A 13 42.88 10.73 4.98
C LEU A 13 42.31 9.89 6.14
N VAL A 14 41.19 10.32 6.72
CA VAL A 14 40.40 9.47 7.62
C VAL A 14 39.60 8.51 6.74
N ILE A 15 40.13 7.31 6.52
CA ILE A 15 39.36 6.20 5.95
C ILE A 15 38.45 5.69 7.07
N ALA A 16 37.25 6.27 7.18
CA ALA A 16 36.18 5.69 7.96
C ALA A 16 35.69 4.42 7.24
N GLY A 17 36.27 3.28 7.60
CA GLY A 17 35.76 1.97 7.19
C GLY A 17 34.38 1.73 7.80
N TRP A 18 33.32 2.14 7.09
CA TRP A 18 31.96 1.71 7.37
C TRP A 18 31.86 0.22 7.03
N THR A 19 32.13 -0.61 8.02
CA THR A 19 31.60 -1.98 8.02
C THR A 19 30.12 -1.85 8.28
N ALA A 20 29.32 -1.87 7.20
CA ALA A 20 27.88 -2.04 7.32
C ALA A 20 27.63 -3.40 7.97
N ALA A 21 27.48 -3.42 9.29
CA ALA A 21 26.88 -4.55 9.99
C ALA A 21 25.57 -4.83 9.24
N ARG A 22 25.42 -6.04 8.70
CA ARG A 22 24.15 -6.49 8.14
C ARG A 22 23.14 -6.38 9.30
N ALA A 23 22.33 -5.33 9.29
CA ALA A 23 21.24 -5.22 10.24
C ALA A 23 20.36 -6.45 10.04
N ASP A 24 20.16 -7.22 11.10
CA ASP A 24 19.27 -8.36 11.06
C ASP A 24 17.86 -7.89 10.69
N VAL A 25 17.17 -8.63 9.84
CA VAL A 25 15.78 -8.32 9.46
C VAL A 25 14.92 -8.41 10.72
N PRO A 26 14.17 -7.35 11.11
CA PRO A 26 13.32 -7.37 12.30
C PRO A 26 12.31 -8.53 12.27
N VAL A 27 11.96 -9.04 13.45
CA VAL A 27 11.03 -10.16 13.63
C VAL A 27 9.80 -9.67 14.40
N LEU A 28 8.62 -9.85 13.81
CA LEU A 28 7.32 -9.67 14.45
C LEU A 28 6.78 -11.03 14.89
N ASP A 29 6.62 -11.26 16.19
CA ASP A 29 5.98 -12.45 16.72
C ASP A 29 4.46 -12.24 16.82
N ILE A 30 3.70 -12.96 16.00
CA ILE A 30 2.23 -12.90 15.99
C ILE A 30 1.59 -14.10 16.68
N THR A 31 2.36 -14.98 17.32
CA THR A 31 1.81 -16.20 17.94
C THR A 31 0.83 -15.88 19.07
N GLN A 32 1.07 -14.79 19.81
CA GLN A 32 0.15 -14.25 20.82
C GLN A 32 -1.19 -13.77 20.21
N TYR A 33 -1.15 -13.26 18.98
CA TYR A 33 -2.35 -12.83 18.25
C TYR A 33 -3.18 -14.01 17.75
N GLN A 34 -2.52 -15.12 17.37
CA GLN A 34 -3.18 -16.32 16.85
C GLN A 34 -3.75 -17.25 17.94
N SER A 35 -3.29 -17.14 19.19
CA SER A 35 -3.61 -18.10 20.26
C SER A 35 -5.06 -18.01 20.80
N GLY A 36 -5.88 -17.07 20.32
CA GLY A 36 -7.22 -16.73 20.81
C GLY A 36 -8.33 -17.80 20.73
N GLY A 37 -8.03 -19.09 20.59
CA GLY A 37 -9.10 -20.08 20.77
C GLY A 37 -8.77 -21.59 20.71
N ALA A 38 -7.66 -22.04 20.12
CA ALA A 38 -7.45 -23.49 19.95
C ALA A 38 -5.99 -23.96 19.74
N ILE A 39 -5.02 -23.05 19.66
CA ILE A 39 -3.64 -23.42 19.30
C ILE A 39 -2.83 -23.59 20.58
N SER A 40 -2.25 -24.78 20.76
CA SER A 40 -1.32 -25.05 21.86
C SER A 40 -0.09 -24.14 21.76
N GLU A 41 0.39 -23.62 22.89
CA GLU A 41 1.67 -22.89 22.93
C GLU A 41 2.84 -23.72 22.39
N SER A 42 2.74 -25.05 22.49
CA SER A 42 3.71 -26.03 21.98
C SER A 42 3.58 -26.33 20.49
N ALA A 43 2.61 -25.73 19.79
CA ALA A 43 2.42 -25.99 18.37
C ALA A 43 3.66 -25.53 17.56
N PRO A 44 4.01 -26.24 16.47
CA PRO A 44 5.14 -25.85 15.63
C PRO A 44 5.02 -24.41 15.13
N LYS A 45 6.12 -23.67 15.17
CA LYS A 45 6.22 -22.30 14.65
C LYS A 45 6.99 -22.28 13.34
N THR A 46 6.67 -21.32 12.48
CA THR A 46 7.40 -21.02 11.26
C THR A 46 7.66 -19.53 11.16
N THR A 47 8.70 -19.17 10.42
CA THR A 47 9.04 -17.79 10.12
C THR A 47 8.89 -17.56 8.63
N VAL A 48 8.09 -16.57 8.25
CA VAL A 48 7.90 -16.16 6.86
C VAL A 48 8.46 -14.76 6.65
N LEU A 49 9.04 -14.51 5.48
CA LEU A 49 9.48 -13.18 5.07
C LEU A 49 8.32 -12.44 4.39
N LEU A 50 7.99 -11.28 4.92
CA LEU A 50 7.26 -10.25 4.21
C LEU A 50 8.27 -9.25 3.65
N SER A 51 8.16 -8.97 2.36
CA SER A 51 8.98 -7.96 1.68
C SER A 51 8.14 -7.24 0.66
N GLY A 52 8.46 -5.96 0.49
CA GLY A 52 7.70 -5.12 -0.41
C GLY A 52 8.44 -3.87 -0.83
N LYS A 53 7.91 -3.19 -1.83
CA LYS A 53 8.47 -1.96 -2.38
C LYS A 53 7.43 -0.84 -2.39
N ILE A 54 7.90 0.36 -2.08
CA ILE A 54 7.07 1.55 -1.98
C ILE A 54 7.36 2.47 -3.16
N ASN A 55 6.45 2.48 -4.12
CA ASN A 55 6.51 3.31 -5.31
C ASN A 55 5.88 4.69 -5.02
N HIS A 56 6.42 5.73 -5.65
CA HIS A 56 5.97 7.11 -5.45
C HIS A 56 4.84 7.45 -6.43
N ALA A 57 3.59 7.44 -5.96
CA ALA A 57 2.45 7.83 -6.79
C ALA A 57 2.44 9.35 -7.01
N GLY A 58 2.21 9.79 -8.24
CA GLY A 58 2.21 11.22 -8.60
C GLY A 58 3.58 11.80 -8.97
N HIS A 59 4.65 11.00 -8.96
CA HIS A 59 5.94 11.40 -9.52
C HIS A 59 5.95 11.23 -11.05
N PRO A 60 6.66 12.10 -11.82
CA PRO A 60 6.75 11.95 -13.28
C PRO A 60 7.43 10.65 -13.75
N SER A 61 8.29 10.07 -12.91
CA SER A 61 8.93 8.77 -13.16
C SER A 61 8.16 7.65 -12.48
N TYR A 62 7.70 6.67 -13.26
CA TYR A 62 6.98 5.49 -12.79
C TYR A 62 7.81 4.62 -11.81
N HIS A 63 9.13 4.59 -11.98
CA HIS A 63 10.03 3.81 -11.12
C HIS A 63 10.49 4.58 -9.88
N ALA A 64 9.98 5.80 -9.64
CA ALA A 64 10.31 6.54 -8.43
C ALA A 64 9.81 5.79 -7.20
N VAL A 65 10.61 5.85 -6.14
CA VAL A 65 10.38 5.15 -4.88
C VAL A 65 10.40 6.11 -3.72
N VAL A 66 9.92 5.67 -2.56
CA VAL A 66 9.92 6.48 -1.33
C VAL A 66 10.77 5.78 -0.26
N PRO A 67 12.04 6.22 -0.06
CA PRO A 67 12.90 5.66 0.98
C PRO A 67 12.53 6.18 2.38
N GLY A 68 12.90 5.44 3.41
CA GLY A 68 12.73 5.80 4.82
C GLY A 68 11.26 5.96 5.24
N VAL A 69 10.36 5.16 4.67
CA VAL A 69 8.97 5.01 5.12
C VAL A 69 8.95 3.93 6.18
N THR A 70 8.38 4.22 7.34
CA THR A 70 8.16 3.24 8.40
C THR A 70 7.02 2.32 7.99
N VAL A 71 7.23 1.00 8.16
CA VAL A 71 6.22 -0.03 7.91
C VAL A 71 5.89 -0.75 9.20
N TRP A 72 4.60 -0.81 9.56
CA TRP A 72 4.11 -1.52 10.74
C TRP A 72 2.82 -2.26 10.41
N VAL A 73 2.30 -3.08 11.32
CA VAL A 73 1.13 -3.95 11.07
C VAL A 73 -0.07 -3.44 11.86
N ALA A 74 -1.18 -3.16 11.19
CA ALA A 74 -2.35 -2.53 11.81
C ALA A 74 -2.94 -3.33 12.98
N GLU A 75 -2.90 -4.65 12.88
CA GLU A 75 -3.42 -5.59 13.88
C GLU A 75 -2.56 -5.62 15.15
N LEU A 76 -1.31 -5.13 15.07
CA LEU A 76 -0.33 -5.07 16.14
C LEU A 76 0.38 -3.71 16.12
N PRO A 77 -0.27 -2.61 16.54
CA PRO A 77 0.28 -1.26 16.40
C PRO A 77 1.66 -1.07 17.04
N ASP A 78 1.96 -1.79 18.13
CA ASP A 78 3.26 -1.79 18.81
C ASP A 78 4.40 -2.30 17.91
N SER A 79 4.09 -2.98 16.79
CA SER A 79 5.07 -3.35 15.76
C SER A 79 5.77 -2.14 15.11
N ALA A 80 5.24 -0.92 15.29
CA ALA A 80 5.94 0.31 14.88
C ALA A 80 7.29 0.49 15.60
N GLU A 81 7.46 -0.09 16.79
CA GLU A 81 8.72 -0.05 17.55
C GLU A 81 9.83 -0.91 16.93
N LEU A 82 9.50 -1.79 15.97
CA LEU A 82 10.50 -2.59 15.24
C LEU A 82 11.30 -1.77 14.23
N GLU A 83 10.91 -0.51 13.98
CA GLU A 83 11.57 0.42 13.08
C GLU A 83 11.87 -0.14 11.67
N VAL A 84 10.98 -0.99 11.14
CA VAL A 84 11.08 -1.46 9.75
C VAL A 84 10.93 -0.26 8.83
N LYS A 85 11.94 -0.01 7.98
CA LYS A 85 11.96 1.12 7.05
C LYS A 85 12.25 0.65 5.63
N SER A 86 11.68 1.36 4.65
CA SER A 86 12.12 1.21 3.26
C SER A 86 13.54 1.74 3.08
N ASP A 87 14.35 1.02 2.32
CA ASP A 87 15.71 1.42 1.92
C ASP A 87 15.70 2.45 0.77
N GLU A 88 16.88 2.84 0.30
CA GLU A 88 17.06 3.79 -0.82
C GLU A 88 16.41 3.33 -2.12
N ALA A 89 16.21 2.02 -2.30
CA ALA A 89 15.52 1.44 -3.44
C ALA A 89 14.00 1.25 -3.19
N GLY A 90 13.50 1.74 -2.04
CA GLY A 90 12.10 1.66 -1.64
C GLY A 90 11.69 0.32 -1.05
N TRP A 91 12.62 -0.62 -0.86
CA TRP A 91 12.32 -1.96 -0.37
C TRP A 91 12.34 -2.04 1.15
N TRP A 92 11.41 -2.79 1.73
CA TRP A 92 11.36 -3.08 3.16
C TRP A 92 11.23 -4.58 3.38
N LYS A 93 11.64 -5.06 4.56
CA LYS A 93 11.59 -6.48 4.94
C LYS A 93 11.20 -6.65 6.39
N LEU A 94 10.36 -7.64 6.67
CA LEU A 94 9.92 -8.03 8.00
C LEU A 94 9.80 -9.55 8.06
N LYS A 95 10.41 -10.19 9.05
CA LYS A 95 10.14 -11.60 9.36
C LYS A 95 8.93 -11.69 10.27
N VAL A 96 8.02 -12.61 10.00
CA VAL A 96 6.84 -12.87 10.83
C VAL A 96 6.96 -14.27 11.41
N LEU A 97 7.05 -14.35 12.74
CA LEU A 97 7.00 -15.62 13.48
C LEU A 97 5.54 -15.93 13.80
N LYS A 98 5.05 -17.07 13.30
CA LYS A 98 3.65 -17.52 13.40
C LYS A 98 3.59 -19.02 13.69
N TYR A 99 2.41 -19.54 14.03
CA TYR A 99 2.20 -20.99 14.04
C TYR A 99 2.17 -21.54 12.61
N ALA A 100 2.84 -22.67 12.41
CA ALA A 100 2.86 -23.36 11.11
C ALA A 100 1.46 -23.93 10.80
N GLY A 101 1.05 -23.86 9.53
CA GLY A 101 -0.25 -24.32 9.05
C GLY A 101 -1.45 -23.43 9.42
N VAL A 102 -1.20 -22.31 10.11
CA VAL A 102 -2.24 -21.37 10.55
C VAL A 102 -2.06 -20.05 9.83
N ASP A 103 -2.95 -19.74 8.90
CA ASP A 103 -2.88 -18.48 8.16
C ASP A 103 -3.22 -17.28 9.05
N ALA A 104 -2.62 -16.14 8.74
CA ALA A 104 -2.93 -14.84 9.35
C ALA A 104 -3.34 -13.84 8.27
N GLU A 105 -4.09 -12.82 8.66
CA GLU A 105 -4.40 -11.66 7.84
C GLU A 105 -3.70 -10.45 8.46
N LEU A 106 -2.74 -9.87 7.74
CA LEU A 106 -1.99 -8.71 8.22
C LEU A 106 -2.17 -7.54 7.24
N SER A 107 -2.38 -6.34 7.76
CA SER A 107 -2.46 -5.11 6.97
C SER A 107 -1.27 -4.20 7.27
N PRO A 108 -0.18 -4.27 6.48
CA PRO A 108 0.89 -3.28 6.50
C PRO A 108 0.35 -1.84 6.41
N VAL A 109 0.89 -0.98 7.28
CA VAL A 109 0.69 0.46 7.32
C VAL A 109 2.00 1.14 6.99
N TYR A 110 1.93 2.14 6.12
CA TYR A 110 3.04 2.91 5.58
C TYR A 110 2.94 4.32 6.12
N GLU A 111 3.96 4.73 6.88
CA GLU A 111 3.98 6.00 7.58
C GLU A 111 5.29 6.74 7.33
N LYS A 112 5.16 8.03 7.00
CA LYS A 112 6.31 8.93 6.85
C LYS A 112 5.87 10.36 7.16
N THR A 113 6.68 11.08 7.95
CA THR A 113 6.39 12.47 8.30
C THR A 113 6.13 13.32 7.06
N GLY A 114 4.99 14.01 7.04
CA GLY A 114 4.57 14.88 5.93
C GLY A 114 3.77 14.18 4.82
N TRP A 115 3.78 12.84 4.79
CA TRP A 115 3.04 12.00 3.85
C TRP A 115 1.66 11.61 4.39
N ILE A 116 0.85 10.95 3.55
CA ILE A 116 -0.49 10.51 3.92
C ILE A 116 -0.40 9.06 4.41
N THR A 117 -0.53 8.84 5.71
CA THR A 117 -0.48 7.49 6.28
C THR A 117 -1.49 6.59 5.58
N THR A 118 -0.98 5.47 5.06
CA THR A 118 -1.71 4.58 4.17
C THR A 118 -1.64 3.17 4.72
N LYS A 119 -2.77 2.47 4.75
CA LYS A 119 -2.88 1.05 5.13
C LYS A 119 -3.12 0.23 3.87
N SER A 120 -2.65 -1.01 3.83
CA SER A 120 -2.96 -1.94 2.75
C SER A 120 -4.30 -2.65 2.96
N ASN A 121 -4.73 -3.46 1.99
CA ASN A 121 -5.69 -4.53 2.26
C ASN A 121 -5.12 -5.55 3.26
N ALA A 122 -5.98 -6.44 3.76
CA ALA A 122 -5.56 -7.59 4.53
C ALA A 122 -4.82 -8.57 3.62
N ILE A 123 -3.53 -8.77 3.89
CA ILE A 123 -2.66 -9.71 3.19
C ILE A 123 -2.74 -11.05 3.91
N ARG A 124 -3.08 -12.10 3.17
CA ARG A 124 -3.01 -13.48 3.68
C ARG A 124 -1.55 -13.91 3.80
N VAL A 125 -1.17 -14.29 5.01
CA VAL A 125 0.18 -14.75 5.36
C VAL A 125 0.10 -16.21 5.78
N GLY A 126 0.49 -17.10 4.86
CA GLY A 126 0.56 -18.55 5.08
C GLY A 126 1.92 -19.00 5.60
N ASP A 127 2.39 -20.16 5.15
CA ASP A 127 3.71 -20.72 5.52
C ASP A 127 4.81 -20.43 4.50
N SER A 128 4.52 -19.61 3.49
CA SER A 128 5.46 -19.19 2.46
C SER A 128 5.69 -17.68 2.51
N ASP A 129 6.87 -17.26 2.05
CA ASP A 129 7.23 -15.86 1.94
C ASP A 129 6.28 -15.10 1.01
N VAL A 130 6.01 -13.83 1.36
CA VAL A 130 5.28 -12.88 0.51
C VAL A 130 6.23 -11.74 0.19
N ALA A 131 6.91 -11.84 -0.96
CA ALA A 131 8.05 -10.98 -1.29
C ALA A 131 7.74 -9.85 -2.30
N ASP A 132 6.50 -9.75 -2.78
CA ASP A 132 6.05 -8.79 -3.80
C ASP A 132 4.93 -7.88 -3.27
N LEU A 133 5.04 -7.41 -2.02
CA LEU A 133 4.09 -6.45 -1.47
C LEU A 133 4.37 -5.06 -2.03
N SER A 134 3.50 -4.56 -2.90
CA SER A 134 3.68 -3.25 -3.50
C SER A 134 2.66 -2.23 -2.95
N ILE A 135 3.07 -0.97 -2.92
CA ILE A 135 2.12 0.13 -2.74
C ILE A 135 2.51 1.35 -3.56
N GLN A 136 1.50 1.99 -4.16
CA GLN A 136 1.64 3.35 -4.70
C GLN A 136 1.40 4.36 -3.57
N TYR A 137 2.48 4.78 -2.91
CA TYR A 137 2.41 5.73 -1.80
C TYR A 137 2.29 7.15 -2.35
N ILE A 138 1.16 7.79 -2.06
CA ILE A 138 0.77 9.02 -2.76
C ILE A 138 1.61 10.21 -2.31
N ASP A 139 2.09 10.97 -3.29
CA ASP A 139 2.75 12.24 -3.05
C ASP A 139 1.84 13.20 -2.25
N PRO A 140 2.34 13.80 -1.16
CA PRO A 140 1.52 14.64 -0.30
C PRO A 140 1.09 15.95 -0.97
N VAL A 141 1.87 16.50 -1.90
CA VAL A 141 1.53 17.73 -2.63
C VAL A 141 0.43 17.42 -3.65
N PHE A 142 0.61 16.34 -4.42
CA PHE A 142 -0.40 15.85 -5.37
C PHE A 142 -1.72 15.54 -4.65
N PHE A 143 -1.67 14.82 -3.52
CA PHE A 143 -2.88 14.51 -2.75
C PHE A 143 -3.57 15.76 -2.22
N LYS A 144 -2.83 16.65 -1.53
CA LYS A 144 -3.42 17.81 -0.84
C LYS A 144 -3.92 18.89 -1.79
N LEU A 145 -3.22 19.12 -2.90
CA LEU A 145 -3.52 20.21 -3.82
C LEU A 145 -4.39 19.79 -5.01
N ILE A 146 -4.36 18.52 -5.42
CA ILE A 146 -5.10 18.03 -6.59
C ILE A 146 -6.20 17.06 -6.17
N ILE A 147 -5.84 15.90 -5.61
CA ILE A 147 -6.80 14.80 -5.41
C ILE A 147 -7.87 15.15 -4.39
N ARG A 148 -7.49 15.60 -3.19
CA ARG A 148 -8.47 15.93 -2.12
C ARG A 148 -9.45 17.02 -2.57
N PRO A 149 -9.02 18.19 -3.10
CA PRO A 149 -9.96 19.21 -3.57
C PRO A 149 -10.88 18.72 -4.69
N LEU A 150 -10.36 17.95 -5.64
CA LEU A 150 -11.14 17.39 -6.74
C LEU A 150 -12.22 16.44 -6.22
N VAL A 151 -11.86 15.51 -5.32
CA VAL A 151 -12.80 14.56 -4.72
C VAL A 151 -13.86 15.27 -3.88
N GLU A 152 -13.46 16.23 -3.04
CA GLU A 152 -14.40 16.98 -2.20
C GLU A 152 -15.38 17.79 -3.04
N MET A 153 -14.90 18.46 -4.11
CA MET A 153 -15.70 19.34 -4.94
C MET A 153 -16.61 18.61 -5.92
N LEU A 154 -16.10 17.61 -6.63
CA LEU A 154 -16.81 16.96 -7.74
C LEU A 154 -17.56 15.71 -7.32
N ILE A 155 -17.15 15.06 -6.22
CA ILE A 155 -17.74 13.77 -5.83
C ILE A 155 -18.49 13.91 -4.51
N ILE A 156 -17.83 14.32 -3.43
CA ILE A 156 -18.44 14.34 -2.10
C ILE A 156 -19.54 15.40 -2.04
N LYS A 157 -19.29 16.60 -2.56
CA LYS A 157 -20.30 17.68 -2.57
C LYS A 157 -21.59 17.24 -3.24
N GLU A 158 -21.49 16.60 -4.41
CA GLU A 158 -22.62 16.17 -5.23
C GLU A 158 -23.32 14.92 -4.69
N LYS A 159 -22.56 13.89 -4.31
CA LYS A 159 -23.12 12.59 -3.91
C LYS A 159 -23.54 12.52 -2.44
N SER A 160 -23.04 13.40 -1.57
CA SER A 160 -23.40 13.34 -0.14
C SER A 160 -24.75 14.03 0.14
N PRO A 161 -25.55 13.54 1.12
CA PRO A 161 -26.79 14.19 1.52
C PRO A 161 -26.64 15.68 1.87
N LYS A 162 -27.73 16.44 1.77
CA LYS A 162 -27.77 17.84 2.21
C LYS A 162 -27.49 17.91 3.72
N GLY A 163 -26.54 18.76 4.12
CA GLY A 163 -26.12 18.91 5.51
C GLY A 163 -25.06 17.91 5.99
N ALA A 164 -24.68 16.92 5.17
CA ALA A 164 -23.57 16.02 5.48
C ALA A 164 -22.21 16.74 5.45
N ASP A 165 -21.26 16.24 6.23
CA ASP A 165 -19.85 16.66 6.16
C ASP A 165 -19.30 16.41 4.75
N LYS A 166 -18.79 17.47 4.10
CA LYS A 166 -18.34 17.44 2.70
C LYS A 166 -16.83 17.21 2.57
N ARG A 167 -16.15 16.86 3.65
CA ARG A 167 -14.70 16.60 3.66
C ARG A 167 -14.37 15.14 3.32
N LEU A 168 -13.20 14.94 2.72
CA LEU A 168 -12.59 13.63 2.57
C LEU A 168 -12.01 13.17 3.92
N LYS A 169 -12.60 12.12 4.48
CA LYS A 169 -12.18 11.48 5.74
C LYS A 169 -11.23 10.32 5.48
N ASN A 170 -11.61 9.44 4.55
CA ASN A 170 -10.78 8.34 4.09
C ASN A 170 -11.15 7.93 2.66
N ALA A 171 -10.31 7.10 2.04
CA ALA A 171 -10.65 6.42 0.80
C ALA A 171 -10.04 5.01 0.76
N ILE A 172 -10.84 4.04 0.35
CA ILE A 172 -10.38 2.72 -0.07
C ILE A 172 -10.11 2.79 -1.57
N VAL A 173 -8.95 2.31 -2.01
CA VAL A 173 -8.49 2.33 -3.40
C VAL A 173 -7.99 0.95 -3.76
N ALA A 174 -8.38 0.45 -4.93
CA ALA A 174 -7.89 -0.80 -5.46
C ALA A 174 -7.60 -0.67 -6.95
N THR A 175 -6.65 -1.48 -7.44
CA THR A 175 -6.48 -1.71 -8.87
C THR A 175 -7.19 -3.00 -9.23
N ILE A 176 -8.19 -2.90 -10.10
CA ILE A 176 -8.74 -4.07 -10.79
C ILE A 176 -7.83 -4.34 -11.98
N GLY A 177 -7.05 -5.40 -11.88
CA GLY A 177 -5.94 -5.67 -12.78
C GLY A 177 -5.85 -7.13 -13.19
N LYS A 178 -4.84 -7.40 -14.00
CA LYS A 178 -4.58 -8.73 -14.55
C LYS A 178 -3.79 -9.57 -13.56
N LYS A 179 -3.95 -10.90 -13.59
CA LYS A 179 -3.21 -11.82 -12.70
C LYS A 179 -1.69 -11.72 -12.82
N TRP A 180 -1.18 -11.48 -14.03
CA TRP A 180 0.26 -11.33 -14.26
C TRP A 180 0.80 -9.98 -13.78
N ALA A 181 -0.07 -9.00 -13.51
CA ALA A 181 0.36 -7.65 -13.20
C ALA A 181 0.94 -7.56 -11.78
N SER A 182 2.11 -6.95 -11.70
CA SER A 182 2.74 -6.47 -10.47
C SER A 182 3.20 -5.04 -10.73
N ILE A 183 3.20 -4.18 -9.72
CA ILE A 183 3.78 -2.82 -9.83
C ILE A 183 5.27 -2.88 -10.24
N HIS A 184 5.93 -4.02 -10.07
CA HIS A 184 7.33 -4.21 -10.45
C HIS A 184 7.52 -4.67 -11.89
N ASP A 185 6.43 -4.86 -12.62
CA ASP A 185 6.45 -5.23 -14.02
C ASP A 185 6.33 -4.00 -14.93
N ASP A 186 7.33 -3.77 -15.77
CA ASP A 186 7.36 -2.63 -16.70
C ASP A 186 6.36 -2.78 -17.86
N ARG A 187 5.72 -3.94 -17.97
CA ARG A 187 4.64 -4.20 -18.92
C ARG A 187 3.38 -3.46 -18.51
N LEU A 188 3.24 -2.24 -18.99
CA LEU A 188 2.09 -1.38 -18.73
C LEU A 188 1.04 -1.44 -19.86
N PRO A 189 -0.21 -1.02 -19.55
CA PRO A 189 -0.79 -0.84 -18.22
C PRO A 189 -1.23 -2.16 -17.55
N HIS A 190 -1.34 -2.11 -16.21
CA HIS A 190 -1.66 -3.24 -15.34
C HIS A 190 -3.16 -3.47 -15.14
N GLY A 191 -3.98 -2.44 -15.34
CA GLY A 191 -5.41 -2.49 -15.16
C GLY A 191 -6.11 -3.37 -16.19
N ASP A 192 -7.34 -3.75 -15.85
CA ASP A 192 -8.25 -4.46 -16.73
C ASP A 192 -9.44 -3.58 -17.10
N PRO A 193 -9.48 -2.96 -18.30
CA PRO A 193 -10.57 -2.08 -18.71
C PRO A 193 -11.92 -2.79 -18.81
N GLY A 194 -13.00 -2.10 -18.47
CA GLY A 194 -14.37 -2.60 -18.62
C GLY A 194 -14.86 -3.48 -17.47
N ALA A 195 -14.09 -3.57 -16.38
CA ALA A 195 -14.51 -4.25 -15.17
C ALA A 195 -15.32 -3.31 -14.27
N VAL A 196 -16.30 -3.87 -13.58
CA VAL A 196 -17.22 -3.14 -12.70
C VAL A 196 -17.12 -3.68 -11.29
N SER A 197 -16.97 -2.79 -10.31
CA SER A 197 -16.90 -3.13 -8.89
C SER A 197 -18.22 -2.91 -8.18
N GLU A 198 -18.42 -3.62 -7.06
CA GLU A 198 -19.61 -3.48 -6.23
C GLU A 198 -19.54 -2.22 -5.33
N PRO A 199 -20.68 -1.59 -5.00
CA PRO A 199 -20.72 -0.53 -4.01
C PRO A 199 -20.39 -1.07 -2.61
N MET A 200 -19.65 -0.29 -1.81
CA MET A 200 -19.39 -0.59 -0.40
C MET A 200 -20.45 0.06 0.50
N PRO A 201 -21.03 -0.68 1.47
CA PRO A 201 -22.04 -0.13 2.37
C PRO A 201 -21.59 1.14 3.08
N GLY A 202 -22.36 2.22 2.94
CA GLY A 202 -22.12 3.51 3.59
C GLY A 202 -21.00 4.36 2.99
N ALA A 203 -20.24 3.85 2.02
CA ALA A 203 -19.24 4.61 1.29
C ALA A 203 -19.83 5.29 0.04
N ILE A 204 -19.17 6.35 -0.44
CA ILE A 204 -19.46 6.96 -1.75
C ILE A 204 -18.62 6.22 -2.80
N GLY A 205 -19.26 5.45 -3.67
CA GLY A 205 -18.57 4.74 -4.74
C GLY A 205 -19.33 3.50 -5.21
N PRO A 206 -18.76 2.73 -6.15
CA PRO A 206 -17.41 2.90 -6.71
C PRO A 206 -17.27 4.19 -7.54
N VAL A 207 -16.07 4.75 -7.57
CA VAL A 207 -15.65 5.78 -8.54
C VAL A 207 -14.38 5.29 -9.22
N TYR A 208 -14.38 5.29 -10.55
CA TYR A 208 -13.26 4.77 -11.34
C TYR A 208 -12.26 5.86 -11.70
N PHE A 209 -11.02 5.45 -11.95
CA PHE A 209 -9.94 6.36 -12.30
C PHE A 209 -9.84 6.51 -13.81
N ASP A 210 -9.67 7.75 -14.27
CA ASP A 210 -9.35 8.05 -15.66
C ASP A 210 -7.93 7.59 -16.03
N LYS A 211 -7.56 7.74 -17.31
CA LYS A 211 -6.20 7.42 -17.80
C LYS A 211 -5.09 8.28 -17.20
N HIS A 212 -5.43 9.32 -16.44
CA HIS A 212 -4.51 10.20 -15.74
C HIS A 212 -4.47 9.90 -14.23
N VAL A 213 -5.03 8.76 -13.82
CA VAL A 213 -5.03 8.29 -12.43
C VAL A 213 -5.76 9.27 -11.51
N ARG A 214 -6.89 9.80 -11.96
CA ARG A 214 -7.76 10.68 -11.16
C ARG A 214 -9.17 10.07 -11.07
N PRO A 215 -9.81 10.07 -9.88
CA PRO A 215 -11.21 9.66 -9.76
C PRO A 215 -12.10 10.50 -10.66
N ASP A 216 -12.87 9.86 -11.53
CA ASP A 216 -13.82 10.49 -12.45
C ASP A 216 -15.23 9.94 -12.22
N PRO A 217 -16.17 10.75 -11.70
CA PRO A 217 -17.53 10.29 -11.41
C PRO A 217 -18.36 10.00 -12.68
N ALA A 218 -17.89 10.37 -13.88
CA ALA A 218 -18.56 10.07 -15.13
C ALA A 218 -18.27 8.66 -15.66
N LEU A 219 -17.21 8.01 -15.17
CA LEU A 219 -16.87 6.63 -15.55
C LEU A 219 -17.77 5.63 -14.81
N THR A 220 -18.18 4.58 -15.51
CA THR A 220 -19.03 3.49 -14.99
C THR A 220 -18.31 2.16 -14.86
N GLU A 221 -17.08 2.08 -15.37
CA GLU A 221 -16.22 0.91 -15.41
C GLU A 221 -14.75 1.33 -15.37
N THR A 222 -13.85 0.38 -15.13
CA THR A 222 -12.41 0.61 -15.08
C THR A 222 -11.86 1.08 -16.42
N SER A 223 -10.92 2.03 -16.35
CA SER A 223 -10.07 2.39 -17.49
C SER A 223 -8.89 1.41 -17.62
N VAL A 224 -7.96 1.69 -18.54
CA VAL A 224 -6.70 0.96 -18.65
C VAL A 224 -5.83 0.98 -17.40
N ASP A 225 -5.99 1.97 -16.53
CA ASP A 225 -5.28 2.02 -15.24
C ASP A 225 -5.83 1.01 -14.23
N GLY A 226 -7.13 0.69 -14.31
CA GLY A 226 -7.80 -0.26 -13.43
C GLY A 226 -8.17 0.32 -12.05
N GLY A 227 -7.84 1.58 -11.75
CA GLY A 227 -8.13 2.19 -10.47
C GLY A 227 -9.63 2.33 -10.18
N VAL A 228 -10.03 1.97 -8.95
CA VAL A 228 -11.36 2.19 -8.37
C VAL A 228 -11.23 2.67 -6.93
N THR A 229 -12.13 3.54 -6.46
CA THR A 229 -12.18 3.99 -5.07
C THR A 229 -13.58 4.02 -4.47
N TRP A 230 -13.63 3.83 -3.16
CA TRP A 230 -14.78 4.08 -2.29
C TRP A 230 -14.39 5.11 -1.23
N ILE A 231 -15.11 6.21 -1.22
CA ILE A 231 -14.78 7.41 -0.44
C ILE A 231 -15.60 7.44 0.84
N ASN A 232 -14.98 7.84 1.95
CA ASN A 232 -15.61 7.99 3.26
C ASN A 232 -16.28 6.69 3.75
N ALA A 233 -15.61 5.55 3.57
CA ALA A 233 -16.07 4.27 4.10
C ALA A 233 -16.13 4.35 5.64
N PRO A 234 -17.28 3.98 6.27
CA PRO A 234 -17.36 3.91 7.72
C PRO A 234 -16.46 2.78 8.27
N PRO A 235 -16.21 2.73 9.59
CA PRO A 235 -15.55 1.58 10.20
C PRO A 235 -16.29 0.27 9.88
N GLY A 236 -15.55 -0.76 9.48
CA GLY A 236 -16.11 -2.04 9.06
C GLY A 236 -15.11 -2.89 8.29
N GLU A 237 -15.53 -4.13 8.02
CA GLU A 237 -14.82 -5.04 7.12
C GLU A 237 -15.51 -5.02 5.74
N TYR A 238 -14.72 -4.92 4.69
CA TYR A 238 -15.21 -4.83 3.32
C TYR A 238 -14.49 -5.87 2.47
N VAL A 239 -15.24 -6.61 1.66
CA VAL A 239 -14.69 -7.49 0.63
C VAL A 239 -14.91 -6.80 -0.71
N ALA A 240 -13.83 -6.33 -1.32
CA ALA A 240 -13.85 -5.70 -2.62
C ALA A 240 -13.65 -6.76 -3.72
N GLY A 241 -14.43 -6.67 -4.79
CA GLY A 241 -14.32 -7.54 -5.96
C GLY A 241 -14.76 -6.80 -7.22
N ALA A 242 -14.63 -7.47 -8.36
CA ALA A 242 -15.05 -6.94 -9.65
C ALA A 242 -15.79 -8.00 -10.48
N SER A 243 -16.43 -7.56 -11.54
CA SER A 243 -17.15 -8.39 -12.51
C SER A 243 -16.87 -7.89 -13.92
N LYS A 244 -16.67 -8.83 -14.84
CA LYS A 244 -16.54 -8.65 -16.29
C LYS A 244 -16.85 -9.99 -16.95
N GLU A 245 -17.52 -9.99 -18.10
CA GLU A 245 -17.88 -11.24 -18.78
C GLU A 245 -16.62 -12.06 -19.11
N GLY A 246 -16.63 -13.34 -18.74
CA GLY A 246 -15.54 -14.27 -19.02
C GLY A 246 -14.28 -14.10 -18.14
N VAL A 247 -14.31 -13.23 -17.13
CA VAL A 247 -13.18 -13.04 -16.21
C VAL A 247 -13.61 -13.34 -14.77
N GLU A 248 -12.81 -14.16 -14.09
CA GLU A 248 -12.97 -14.41 -12.65
C GLU A 248 -11.98 -13.53 -11.89
N TYR A 249 -12.46 -12.77 -10.91
CA TYR A 249 -11.62 -11.91 -10.07
C TYR A 249 -11.45 -12.47 -8.66
N GLU A 250 -10.22 -12.48 -8.20
CA GLU A 250 -9.92 -12.64 -6.78
C GLU A 250 -10.41 -11.42 -6.00
N LYS A 251 -10.98 -11.68 -4.82
CA LYS A 251 -11.49 -10.63 -3.92
C LYS A 251 -10.43 -10.27 -2.90
N VAL A 252 -10.40 -9.00 -2.49
CA VAL A 252 -9.51 -8.52 -1.42
C VAL A 252 -10.32 -7.97 -0.25
N LYS A 253 -9.81 -8.18 0.96
CA LYS A 253 -10.44 -7.72 2.20
C LYS A 253 -9.79 -6.43 2.68
N PHE A 254 -10.59 -5.44 3.02
CA PHE A 254 -10.17 -4.22 3.71
C PHE A 254 -10.78 -4.18 5.11
N ILE A 255 -9.99 -3.73 6.08
CA ILE A 255 -10.44 -3.53 7.46
C ILE A 255 -10.23 -2.05 7.79
N VAL A 256 -11.34 -1.31 7.91
CA VAL A 256 -11.35 0.08 8.39
C VAL A 256 -11.69 0.04 9.87
N SER A 257 -10.69 0.16 10.74
CA SER A 257 -10.90 0.09 12.18
C SER A 257 -11.32 1.45 12.75
N PRO A 258 -12.08 1.50 13.86
CA PRO A 258 -12.33 2.76 14.57
C PRO A 258 -11.05 3.46 15.06
N GLY A 259 -9.95 2.71 15.25
CA GLY A 259 -8.65 3.23 15.68
C GLY A 259 -7.84 3.86 14.55
N ASP A 260 -8.12 3.50 13.29
CA ASP A 260 -7.29 3.88 12.14
C ASP A 260 -7.21 5.41 11.97
N ALA A 261 -8.32 6.12 12.21
CA ALA A 261 -8.34 7.58 12.17
C ALA A 261 -7.47 8.24 13.26
N LYS A 262 -7.36 7.61 14.45
CA LYS A 262 -6.48 8.09 15.53
C LYS A 262 -5.01 7.88 15.19
N ASN A 263 -4.72 6.83 14.43
CA ASN A 263 -3.39 6.52 13.89
C ASN A 263 -3.09 7.30 12.59
N GLY A 264 -3.93 8.27 12.23
CA GLY A 264 -3.72 9.13 11.06
C GLY A 264 -3.92 8.43 9.70
N ILE A 265 -4.43 7.20 9.66
CA ILE A 265 -4.67 6.46 8.43
C ILE A 265 -5.82 7.13 7.66
N VAL A 266 -5.53 7.55 6.43
CA VAL A 266 -6.50 8.20 5.53
C VAL A 266 -6.77 7.35 4.29
N LEU A 267 -5.78 6.60 3.81
CA LEU A 267 -5.89 5.80 2.60
C LEU A 267 -5.76 4.31 2.90
N TYR A 268 -6.56 3.51 2.22
CA TYR A 268 -6.50 2.05 2.24
C TYR A 268 -6.26 1.60 0.80
N ILE A 269 -5.13 0.97 0.49
CA ILE A 269 -4.74 0.69 -0.89
C ILE A 269 -4.45 -0.80 -1.09
N ALA A 270 -5.05 -1.40 -2.12
CA ALA A 270 -4.65 -2.70 -2.63
C ALA A 270 -3.97 -2.54 -4.00
N SER A 271 -2.71 -2.94 -4.10
CA SER A 271 -1.91 -2.81 -5.33
C SER A 271 -1.57 -4.18 -5.91
N PRO A 272 -1.41 -4.33 -7.24
CA PRO A 272 -0.97 -5.59 -7.84
C PRO A 272 0.41 -6.02 -7.32
N PRO A 273 0.64 -7.32 -7.03
CA PRO A 273 -0.27 -8.42 -7.32
C PRO A 273 -1.35 -8.67 -6.25
N HIS A 274 -1.27 -8.02 -5.09
CA HIS A 274 -2.19 -8.26 -3.97
C HIS A 274 -3.45 -7.37 -4.02
N SER A 275 -4.02 -7.20 -5.21
CA SER A 275 -5.25 -6.43 -5.46
C SER A 275 -6.36 -7.30 -6.06
N ILE A 276 -7.39 -6.69 -6.64
CA ILE A 276 -8.47 -7.41 -7.32
C ILE A 276 -7.92 -7.92 -8.67
N GLN A 277 -7.49 -9.18 -8.71
CA GLN A 277 -6.82 -9.76 -9.88
C GLN A 277 -7.76 -10.66 -10.69
N GLY A 278 -7.89 -10.35 -11.98
CA GLY A 278 -8.66 -11.12 -12.95
C GLY A 278 -7.84 -12.24 -13.56
N THR A 279 -8.50 -13.35 -13.90
CA THR A 279 -7.91 -14.47 -14.66
C THR A 279 -7.52 -14.13 -16.10
N ASN A 280 -7.78 -12.91 -16.56
CA ASN A 280 -7.43 -12.50 -17.91
C ASN A 280 -5.91 -12.42 -18.10
N GLU A 281 -5.42 -13.15 -19.11
CA GLU A 281 -4.00 -13.19 -19.47
C GLU A 281 -3.68 -12.25 -20.64
N SER A 282 -4.55 -11.27 -20.91
CA SER A 282 -4.38 -10.40 -22.05
C SER A 282 -3.08 -9.61 -21.94
N ALA A 283 -2.43 -9.42 -23.09
CA ALA A 283 -1.17 -8.71 -23.16
C ALA A 283 -1.30 -7.29 -22.54
N PRO A 284 -0.18 -6.68 -22.14
CA PRO A 284 -0.17 -5.34 -21.56
C PRO A 284 -0.89 -4.33 -22.46
N GLY A 285 -1.78 -3.51 -21.88
CA GLY A 285 -2.58 -2.55 -22.64
C GLY A 285 -3.69 -3.11 -23.53
N LYS A 286 -3.94 -4.42 -23.48
CA LYS A 286 -5.11 -5.03 -24.14
C LYS A 286 -6.27 -5.21 -23.15
N PRO A 287 -7.53 -5.09 -23.60
CA PRO A 287 -8.70 -5.46 -22.81
C PRO A 287 -8.71 -6.93 -22.40
#